data_AF-A0A3M1B8I8-F1
#
_entry.id   AF-A0A3M1B8I8-F1
#
_cell.length_a   1.000
_cell.length_b   1.000
_cell.length_c   1.000
_cell.angle_alpha   90.00
_cell.angle_beta   90.00
_cell.angle_gamma   90.00
#
_symmetry.space_group_name_H-M   'P 1'
#
loop_
_entity.id
_entity.type
_entity.pdbx_description
1 polymer ?
#
loop_
_entity_poly.entity_id
_entity_poly.type
_entity_poly.pdbx_seq_one_letter_code
_entity_poly.pdbx_strand_id
1 'polypeptide(L)'
;MSKVDKLLEKARDAIKKRNYDYSIELYMQALHIEPDNIDARKELRATELKRAKETGVGAGGFSAYLKGLLPYIKLSLYKSMKKWDECIRECENFLQYDPQNLGVLKILGEACMEAGYLKAAIATQEDIIEQDKSNIPALKALGYLYQDIGDYQKATQYFELVRKYNPNDGEAQKAIRDIAAKGASSQMEKQTLNNEDDEQPTKETKKKKKKKKS
;
A
#
# COMPACT_ATOMS: atom_id res chain seq x y z
N MET A 1 16.60 12.00 12.74
CA MET A 1 16.73 11.01 11.66
C MET A 1 16.66 9.62 12.26
N SER A 2 15.60 8.88 11.96
CA SER A 2 15.33 7.54 12.48
C SER A 2 16.38 6.53 12.00
N LYS A 3 16.42 5.32 12.59
CA LYS A 3 17.29 4.24 12.10
C LYS A 3 16.91 3.85 10.66
N VAL A 4 15.61 3.81 10.36
CA VAL A 4 15.08 3.50 9.03
C VAL A 4 15.48 4.58 8.02
N ASP A 5 15.32 5.86 8.35
CA ASP A 5 15.71 6.96 7.46
C ASP A 5 17.19 6.86 7.04
N LYS A 6 18.07 6.49 7.98
CA LYS A 6 19.51 6.30 7.72
C LYS A 6 19.77 5.11 6.80
N LEU A 7 18.99 4.04 6.91
CA LEU A 7 19.10 2.89 6.01
C LEU A 7 18.63 3.28 4.61
N LEU A 8 17.51 3.99 4.48
CA LEU A 8 16.98 4.44 3.20
C LEU A 8 17.92 5.43 2.49
N GLU A 9 18.50 6.39 3.21
CA GLU A 9 19.49 7.31 2.63
C GLU A 9 20.72 6.56 2.10
N LYS A 10 21.27 5.63 2.89
CA LYS A 10 22.39 4.79 2.46
C LYS A 10 22.05 3.91 1.27
N ALA A 11 20.83 3.37 1.22
CA ALA A 11 20.35 2.56 0.10
C ALA A 11 20.34 3.42 -1.18
N ARG A 12 19.74 4.60 -1.13
CA ARG A 12 19.72 5.55 -2.26
C ARG A 12 21.12 5.95 -2.71
N ASP A 13 22.06 6.16 -1.80
CA ASP A 13 23.46 6.45 -2.15
C ASP A 13 24.17 5.24 -2.77
N ALA A 14 23.86 4.01 -2.34
CA ALA A 14 24.36 2.80 -2.97
C ALA A 14 23.86 2.66 -4.42
N ILE A 15 22.60 3.02 -4.70
CA ILE A 15 22.05 3.07 -6.08
C ILE A 15 22.85 4.03 -6.96
N LYS A 16 23.20 5.23 -6.45
CA LYS A 16 24.02 6.21 -7.21
C LYS A 16 25.39 5.63 -7.59
N LYS A 17 25.94 4.77 -6.73
CA LYS A 17 27.21 4.05 -6.94
C LYS A 17 27.04 2.75 -7.74
N ARG A 18 25.84 2.46 -8.27
CA ARG A 18 25.47 1.18 -8.94
C ARG A 18 25.67 -0.07 -8.09
N ASN A 19 25.74 0.08 -6.76
CA ASN A 19 25.83 -1.04 -5.84
C ASN A 19 24.41 -1.51 -5.46
N TYR A 20 23.76 -2.17 -6.41
CA TYR A 20 22.35 -2.56 -6.29
C TYR A 20 22.12 -3.62 -5.20
N ASP A 21 23.00 -4.61 -5.09
CA ASP A 21 22.86 -5.67 -4.09
C ASP A 21 22.93 -5.10 -2.67
N TYR A 22 23.88 -4.21 -2.41
CA TYR A 22 23.97 -3.54 -1.12
C TYR A 22 22.76 -2.63 -0.85
N SER A 23 22.26 -1.93 -1.89
CA SER A 23 21.04 -1.13 -1.75
C SER A 23 19.82 -2.00 -1.37
N ILE A 24 19.67 -3.16 -2.02
CA ILE A 24 18.57 -4.09 -1.76
C ILE A 24 18.64 -4.62 -0.33
N GLU A 25 19.82 -5.01 0.15
CA GLU A 25 20.03 -5.42 1.54
C GLU A 25 19.62 -4.33 2.55
N LEU A 26 19.95 -3.07 2.26
CA LEU A 26 19.58 -1.94 3.12
C LEU A 26 18.07 -1.69 3.14
N TYR A 27 17.39 -1.78 2.00
CA TYR A 27 15.93 -1.70 1.96
C TYR A 27 15.26 -2.87 2.68
N MET A 28 15.80 -4.09 2.52
CA MET A 28 15.30 -5.27 3.25
C MET A 28 15.44 -5.10 4.76
N GLN A 29 16.56 -4.54 5.24
CA GLN A 29 16.73 -4.20 6.66
C GLN A 29 15.76 -3.10 7.12
N ALA A 30 15.49 -2.10 6.28
CA ALA A 30 14.51 -1.06 6.58
C ALA A 30 13.09 -1.66 6.71
N LEU A 31 12.67 -2.50 5.76
CA LEU A 31 11.37 -3.17 5.75
C LEU A 31 11.23 -4.22 6.85
N HIS A 32 12.34 -4.77 7.37
CA HIS A 32 12.29 -5.59 8.57
C HIS A 32 11.89 -4.80 9.83
N ILE A 33 12.25 -3.51 9.89
CA ILE A 33 11.92 -2.63 11.01
C ILE A 33 10.53 -1.99 10.80
N GLU A 34 10.23 -1.56 9.57
CA GLU A 34 8.95 -0.96 9.17
C GLU A 34 8.35 -1.69 7.96
N PRO A 35 7.66 -2.83 8.16
CA PRO A 35 7.08 -3.62 7.07
C PRO A 35 6.04 -2.88 6.23
N ASP A 36 5.35 -1.89 6.80
CA ASP A 36 4.32 -1.09 6.13
C ASP A 36 4.86 0.19 5.45
N ASN A 37 6.19 0.33 5.33
CA ASN A 37 6.82 1.48 4.68
C ASN A 37 6.69 1.37 3.15
N ILE A 38 5.72 2.09 2.59
CA ILE A 38 5.40 2.07 1.16
C ILE A 38 6.53 2.61 0.29
N ASP A 39 7.20 3.68 0.71
CA ASP A 39 8.25 4.33 -0.06
C ASP A 39 9.47 3.42 -0.17
N ALA A 40 9.87 2.79 0.93
CA ALA A 40 10.95 1.82 0.96
C ALA A 40 10.66 0.62 0.04
N ARG A 41 9.43 0.10 0.03
CA ARG A 41 9.05 -1.04 -0.83
C ARG A 41 9.02 -0.67 -2.31
N LYS A 42 8.50 0.51 -2.66
CA LYS A 42 8.51 1.01 -4.05
C LYS A 42 9.94 1.23 -4.54
N GLU A 43 10.79 1.84 -3.71
CA GLU A 43 12.20 2.06 -4.05
C GLU A 43 12.98 0.74 -4.15
N LEU A 44 12.69 -0.24 -3.29
CA LEU A 44 13.22 -1.60 -3.39
C LEU A 44 12.88 -2.22 -4.75
N ARG A 45 11.59 -2.27 -5.10
CA ARG A 45 11.13 -2.88 -6.37
C ARG A 45 11.76 -2.20 -7.58
N ALA A 46 11.80 -0.86 -7.58
CA ALA A 46 12.47 -0.09 -8.63
C ALA A 46 13.97 -0.41 -8.74
N THR A 47 14.64 -0.61 -7.60
CA THR A 47 16.06 -0.98 -7.54
C THR A 47 16.30 -2.38 -8.10
N GLU A 48 15.45 -3.35 -7.76
CA GLU A 48 15.54 -4.72 -8.26
C GLU A 48 15.31 -4.78 -9.78
N LEU A 49 14.31 -4.07 -10.29
CA LEU A 49 14.05 -3.94 -11.72
C LEU A 49 15.22 -3.29 -12.46
N LYS A 50 15.81 -2.23 -11.87
CA LYS A 50 16.98 -1.57 -12.45
C LYS A 50 18.19 -2.50 -12.48
N ARG A 51 18.43 -3.25 -11.39
CA ARG A 51 19.49 -4.28 -11.33
C ARG A 51 19.26 -5.34 -12.40
N ALA A 52 18.05 -5.90 -12.49
CA ALA A 52 17.69 -6.92 -13.46
C ALA A 52 17.96 -6.46 -14.90
N LYS A 53 17.60 -5.21 -15.22
CA LYS A 53 17.81 -4.60 -16.53
C LYS A 53 19.30 -4.35 -16.85
N GLU A 54 20.11 -3.95 -15.88
CA GLU A 54 21.53 -3.62 -16.11
C GLU A 54 22.47 -4.83 -16.06
N THR A 55 22.20 -5.81 -15.20
CA THR A 55 23.09 -6.97 -15.00
C THR A 55 22.60 -8.24 -15.68
N GLY A 56 21.33 -8.28 -16.11
CA GLY A 56 20.69 -9.51 -16.62
C GLY A 56 20.38 -10.55 -15.54
N VAL A 57 20.70 -10.29 -14.25
CA VAL A 57 20.56 -11.26 -13.14
C VAL A 57 19.13 -11.37 -12.60
N GLY A 58 18.13 -10.71 -13.21
CA GLY A 58 16.74 -10.76 -12.74
C GLY A 58 15.73 -11.33 -13.73
N ALA A 59 16.18 -11.95 -14.81
CA ALA A 59 15.31 -12.44 -15.89
C ALA A 59 15.62 -13.92 -16.20
N GLY A 60 15.04 -14.83 -15.43
CA GLY A 60 14.97 -16.25 -15.83
C GLY A 60 16.29 -17.02 -15.92
N GLY A 61 17.38 -16.53 -15.31
CA GLY A 61 18.65 -17.27 -15.26
C GLY A 61 18.56 -18.56 -14.43
N PHE A 62 19.44 -19.52 -14.68
CA PHE A 62 19.51 -20.82 -13.98
C PHE A 62 19.53 -20.69 -12.44
N SER A 63 20.06 -19.58 -11.90
CA SER A 63 20.02 -19.28 -10.46
C SER A 63 18.61 -18.95 -9.94
N ALA A 64 17.81 -18.19 -10.70
CA ALA A 64 16.40 -17.92 -10.37
C ALA A 64 15.53 -19.18 -10.52
N TYR A 65 15.84 -20.03 -11.50
CA TYR A 65 15.17 -21.32 -11.69
C TYR A 65 15.48 -22.32 -10.56
N LEU A 66 16.76 -22.52 -10.19
CA LEU A 66 17.14 -23.41 -9.08
C LEU A 66 16.67 -22.89 -7.72
N LYS A 67 16.70 -21.57 -7.52
CA LYS A 67 16.18 -20.95 -6.31
C LYS A 67 14.67 -20.74 -6.35
N GLY A 68 13.96 -21.06 -7.43
CA GLY A 68 12.53 -20.78 -7.59
C GLY A 68 11.60 -21.81 -6.96
N LEU A 69 11.96 -23.10 -6.97
CA LEU A 69 11.06 -24.17 -6.49
C LEU A 69 10.98 -24.27 -4.96
N LEU A 70 12.10 -24.11 -4.26
CA LEU A 70 12.16 -24.22 -2.80
C LEU A 70 11.38 -23.10 -2.07
N PRO A 71 11.39 -21.84 -2.54
CA PRO A 71 10.59 -20.78 -1.95
C PRO A 71 9.09 -21.01 -2.02
N TYR A 72 8.53 -21.53 -3.12
CA TYR A 72 7.08 -21.78 -3.16
C TYR A 72 6.62 -22.76 -2.07
N ILE A 73 7.45 -23.76 -1.74
CA ILE A 73 7.18 -24.69 -0.63
C ILE A 73 7.19 -23.92 0.70
N LYS A 74 8.19 -23.07 0.95
CA LYS A 74 8.24 -22.24 2.17
C LYS A 74 7.09 -21.25 2.25
N LEU A 75 6.74 -20.59 1.15
CA LEU A 75 5.62 -19.64 1.09
C LEU A 75 4.30 -20.34 1.43
N SER A 76 4.07 -21.53 0.85
CA SER A 76 2.90 -22.35 1.18
C SER A 76 2.89 -22.76 2.66
N LEU A 77 4.05 -23.14 3.21
CA LEU A 77 4.19 -23.48 4.63
C LEU A 77 3.89 -22.29 5.53
N TYR A 78 4.50 -21.12 5.30
CA TYR A 78 4.26 -19.93 6.12
C TYR A 78 2.81 -19.44 6.03
N LYS A 79 2.21 -19.50 4.83
CA LYS A 79 0.79 -19.21 4.63
C LYS A 79 -0.12 -20.15 5.43
N SER A 80 0.13 -21.46 5.38
CA SER A 80 -0.65 -22.44 6.16
C SER A 80 -0.49 -22.27 7.67
N MET A 81 0.68 -21.82 8.12
CA MET A 81 0.96 -21.49 9.52
C MET A 81 0.49 -20.09 9.94
N LYS A 82 -0.08 -19.30 9.03
CA LYS A 82 -0.45 -17.88 9.24
C LYS A 82 0.72 -17.02 9.75
N LYS A 83 1.93 -17.38 9.37
CA LYS A 83 3.17 -16.67 9.68
C LYS A 83 3.40 -15.59 8.63
N TRP A 84 2.60 -14.53 8.70
CA TRP A 84 2.51 -13.54 7.63
C TRP A 84 3.79 -12.73 7.48
N ASP A 85 4.44 -12.33 8.56
CA ASP A 85 5.73 -11.61 8.50
C ASP A 85 6.85 -12.46 7.88
N GLU A 86 6.93 -13.75 8.22
CA GLU A 86 7.85 -14.69 7.58
C GLU A 86 7.54 -14.85 6.09
N CYS A 87 6.25 -14.96 5.74
CA CYS A 87 5.79 -15.08 4.37
C CYS A 87 6.21 -13.85 3.54
N ILE A 88 5.99 -12.65 4.07
CA ILE A 88 6.40 -11.37 3.45
C ILE A 88 7.90 -11.36 3.21
N ARG A 89 8.72 -11.73 4.21
CA ARG A 89 10.18 -11.75 4.07
C ARG A 89 10.65 -12.72 2.98
N GLU A 90 10.09 -13.94 2.93
CA GLU A 90 10.46 -14.89 1.87
C GLU A 90 9.96 -14.44 0.49
N CYS A 91 8.80 -13.78 0.41
CA CYS A 91 8.33 -13.17 -0.83
C CYS A 91 9.33 -12.13 -1.34
N GLU A 92 9.76 -11.18 -0.48
CA GLU A 92 10.72 -10.16 -0.91
C GLU A 92 12.08 -10.78 -1.27
N ASN A 93 12.56 -11.78 -0.52
CA ASN A 93 13.77 -12.54 -0.89
C ASN A 93 13.66 -13.20 -2.27
N PHE A 94 12.48 -13.70 -2.64
CA PHE A 94 12.26 -14.27 -3.97
C PHE A 94 12.27 -13.19 -5.04
N LEU A 95 11.52 -12.11 -4.81
CA LEU A 95 11.27 -11.06 -5.79
C LEU A 95 12.54 -10.27 -6.12
N GLN A 96 13.57 -10.29 -5.27
CA GLN A 96 14.90 -9.83 -5.66
C GLN A 96 15.37 -10.47 -6.98
N TYR A 97 15.13 -11.76 -7.19
CA TYR A 97 15.58 -12.48 -8.38
C TYR A 97 14.60 -12.46 -9.53
N ASP A 98 13.31 -12.31 -9.24
CA ASP A 98 12.24 -12.17 -10.24
C ASP A 98 11.21 -11.13 -9.75
N PRO A 99 11.51 -9.82 -9.92
CA PRO A 99 10.72 -8.75 -9.32
C PRO A 99 9.30 -8.65 -9.89
N GLN A 100 9.07 -9.27 -11.04
CA GLN A 100 7.81 -9.25 -11.76
C GLN A 100 7.06 -10.58 -11.64
N ASN A 101 7.46 -11.47 -10.72
CA ASN A 101 6.76 -12.74 -10.55
C ASN A 101 5.33 -12.52 -10.02
N LEU A 102 4.34 -12.55 -10.92
CA LEU A 102 2.92 -12.36 -10.55
C LEU A 102 2.42 -13.36 -9.50
N GLY A 103 2.95 -14.59 -9.50
CA GLY A 103 2.58 -15.60 -8.51
C GLY A 103 2.99 -15.19 -7.09
N VAL A 104 4.24 -14.75 -6.94
CA VAL A 104 4.79 -14.33 -5.64
C VAL A 104 4.26 -12.95 -5.22
N LEU A 105 4.04 -12.02 -6.16
CA LEU A 105 3.40 -10.74 -5.85
C LEU A 105 1.98 -10.93 -5.30
N LYS A 106 1.21 -11.88 -5.83
CA LYS A 106 -0.11 -12.22 -5.27
C LYS A 106 -0.02 -12.73 -3.83
N ILE A 107 0.94 -13.61 -3.55
CA ILE A 107 1.18 -14.14 -2.20
C ILE A 107 1.61 -13.01 -1.25
N LEU A 108 2.49 -12.11 -1.71
CA LEU A 108 2.94 -10.95 -0.93
C LEU A 108 1.77 -10.02 -0.61
N GLY A 109 0.93 -9.69 -1.60
CA GLY A 109 -0.23 -8.83 -1.40
C GLY A 109 -1.21 -9.40 -0.39
N GLU A 110 -1.53 -10.70 -0.50
CA GLU A 110 -2.37 -11.42 0.47
C GLU A 110 -1.74 -11.44 1.87
N ALA A 111 -0.46 -11.76 2.00
CA ALA A 111 0.21 -11.79 3.29
C ALA A 111 0.26 -10.41 3.95
N CYS A 112 0.47 -9.34 3.18
CA CYS A 112 0.40 -7.96 3.68
C CYS A 112 -1.00 -7.60 4.18
N MET A 113 -2.06 -8.01 3.46
CA MET A 113 -3.45 -7.79 3.88
C MET A 113 -3.75 -8.53 5.20
N GLU A 114 -3.38 -9.80 5.30
CA GLU A 114 -3.60 -10.62 6.49
C GLU A 114 -2.77 -10.17 7.70
N ALA A 115 -1.60 -9.56 7.45
CA ALA A 115 -0.77 -8.93 8.48
C ALA A 115 -1.28 -7.54 8.92
N GLY A 116 -2.25 -6.96 8.22
CA GLY A 116 -2.74 -5.60 8.47
C GLY A 116 -1.83 -4.49 7.94
N TYR A 117 -0.82 -4.82 7.12
CA TYR A 117 0.05 -3.85 6.47
C TYR A 117 -0.63 -3.31 5.20
N LEU A 118 -1.61 -2.43 5.40
CA LEU A 118 -2.47 -1.93 4.33
C LEU A 118 -1.69 -1.15 3.27
N LYS A 119 -0.69 -0.35 3.66
CA LYS A 119 0.10 0.44 2.69
C LYS A 119 1.04 -0.46 1.89
N ALA A 120 1.61 -1.48 2.54
CA ALA A 120 2.37 -2.53 1.88
C ALA A 120 1.52 -3.26 0.83
N ALA A 121 0.32 -3.69 1.21
CA ALA A 121 -0.61 -4.36 0.32
C ALA A 121 -0.96 -3.48 -0.88
N ILE A 122 -1.21 -2.18 -0.68
CA ILE A 122 -1.48 -1.23 -1.78
C ILE A 122 -0.31 -1.20 -2.77
N ALA A 123 0.93 -1.01 -2.31
CA ALA A 123 2.09 -1.01 -3.21
C ALA A 123 2.22 -2.32 -3.98
N THR A 124 2.01 -3.47 -3.33
CA THR A 124 2.11 -4.76 -4.03
C THR A 124 1.00 -4.95 -5.07
N GLN A 125 -0.22 -4.49 -4.81
CA GLN A 125 -1.29 -4.55 -5.81
C GLN A 125 -1.05 -3.56 -6.95
N GLU A 126 -0.44 -2.39 -6.68
CA GLU A 126 0.03 -1.44 -7.69
C GLU A 126 1.07 -2.11 -8.62
N ASP A 127 2.05 -2.84 -8.07
CA ASP A 127 3.04 -3.61 -8.85
C ASP A 127 2.38 -4.66 -9.78
N ILE A 128 1.26 -5.27 -9.35
CA ILE A 128 0.51 -6.25 -10.16
C ILE A 128 -0.21 -5.57 -11.33
N ILE A 129 -0.89 -4.44 -11.09
CA ILE A 129 -1.64 -3.75 -12.16
C ILE A 129 -0.74 -3.00 -13.14
N GLU A 130 0.49 -2.68 -12.75
CA GLU A 130 1.51 -2.17 -13.69
C GLU A 130 1.85 -3.21 -14.77
N GLN A 131 1.81 -4.50 -14.42
CA GLN A 131 2.05 -5.61 -15.33
C GLN A 131 0.78 -6.01 -16.09
N ASP A 132 -0.35 -6.08 -15.41
CA ASP A 132 -1.66 -6.38 -15.98
C ASP A 132 -2.71 -5.36 -15.51
N LYS A 133 -2.90 -4.34 -16.33
CA LYS A 133 -3.87 -3.26 -16.07
C LYS A 133 -5.32 -3.75 -15.96
N SER A 134 -5.61 -4.95 -16.46
CA SER A 134 -6.95 -5.55 -16.44
C SER A 134 -7.13 -6.59 -15.34
N ASN A 135 -6.17 -6.71 -14.42
CA ASN A 135 -6.23 -7.68 -13.33
C ASN A 135 -7.37 -7.35 -12.35
N ILE A 136 -8.55 -7.92 -12.60
CA ILE A 136 -9.76 -7.67 -11.79
C ILE A 136 -9.53 -7.93 -10.29
N PRO A 137 -8.90 -9.05 -9.86
CA PRO A 137 -8.63 -9.27 -8.44
C PRO A 137 -7.79 -8.16 -7.79
N ALA A 138 -6.71 -7.72 -8.45
CA ALA A 138 -5.85 -6.66 -7.91
C ALA A 138 -6.55 -5.30 -7.88
N LEU A 139 -7.34 -4.96 -8.91
CA LEU A 139 -8.14 -3.74 -8.94
C LEU A 139 -9.19 -3.72 -7.80
N LYS A 140 -9.85 -4.85 -7.54
CA LYS A 140 -10.78 -4.97 -6.39
C LYS A 140 -10.06 -4.84 -5.06
N ALA A 141 -8.92 -5.51 -4.91
CA ALA A 141 -8.09 -5.41 -3.70
C ALA A 141 -7.70 -3.95 -3.43
N LEU A 142 -7.25 -3.20 -4.45
CA LEU A 142 -6.97 -1.76 -4.32
C LEU A 142 -8.20 -0.96 -3.92
N GLY A 143 -9.36 -1.22 -4.55
CA GLY A 143 -10.63 -0.59 -4.17
C GLY A 143 -10.95 -0.75 -2.69
N TYR A 144 -10.84 -1.98 -2.15
CA TYR A 144 -11.06 -2.25 -0.74
C TYR A 144 -10.00 -1.66 0.17
N LEU A 145 -8.72 -1.81 -0.16
CA LEU A 145 -7.62 -1.26 0.62
C LEU A 145 -7.71 0.26 0.75
N TYR A 146 -8.04 0.96 -0.34
CA TYR A 146 -8.25 2.41 -0.31
C TYR A 146 -9.51 2.80 0.48
N GLN A 147 -10.56 1.96 0.47
CA GLN A 147 -11.73 2.15 1.31
C GLN A 147 -11.39 2.01 2.80
N ASP A 148 -10.57 1.03 3.16
CA ASP A 148 -10.19 0.73 4.54
C ASP A 148 -9.31 1.83 5.16
N ILE A 149 -8.47 2.47 4.36
CA ILE A 149 -7.70 3.66 4.80
C ILE A 149 -8.51 4.97 4.73
N GLY A 150 -9.78 4.92 4.29
CA GLY A 150 -10.67 6.07 4.20
C GLY A 150 -10.52 6.95 2.96
N ASP A 151 -9.69 6.55 1.99
CA ASP A 151 -9.57 7.25 0.70
C ASP A 151 -10.66 6.76 -0.28
N TYR A 152 -11.89 7.20 0.00
CA TYR A 152 -13.07 6.86 -0.78
C TYR A 152 -12.99 7.31 -2.26
N GLN A 153 -12.20 8.34 -2.55
CA GLN A 153 -12.01 8.84 -3.91
C GLN A 153 -11.22 7.82 -4.73
N LYS A 154 -10.05 7.40 -4.24
CA LYS A 154 -9.27 6.36 -4.91
C LYS A 154 -9.98 5.02 -4.93
N ALA A 155 -10.65 4.64 -3.83
CA ALA A 155 -11.45 3.40 -3.78
C ALA A 155 -12.45 3.36 -4.94
N THR A 156 -13.21 4.43 -5.13
CA THR A 156 -14.18 4.56 -6.22
C THR A 156 -13.50 4.46 -7.59
N GLN A 157 -12.36 5.14 -7.79
CA GLN A 157 -11.61 5.07 -9.05
C GLN A 157 -11.20 3.63 -9.42
N TYR A 158 -10.74 2.84 -8.45
CA TYR A 158 -10.39 1.44 -8.73
C TYR A 158 -11.61 0.56 -9.00
N PHE A 159 -12.71 0.73 -8.25
CA PHE A 159 -13.95 0.00 -8.57
C PHE A 159 -14.54 0.40 -9.93
N GLU A 160 -14.37 1.65 -10.35
CA GLU A 160 -14.73 2.12 -11.69
C GLU A 160 -13.88 1.45 -12.78
N LEU A 161 -12.59 1.22 -12.53
CA LEU A 161 -11.75 0.41 -13.42
C LEU A 161 -12.24 -1.05 -13.48
N VAL A 162 -12.62 -1.65 -12.34
CA VAL A 162 -13.23 -2.99 -12.33
C VAL A 162 -14.48 -3.01 -13.20
N ARG A 163 -15.39 -2.03 -13.05
CA ARG A 163 -16.59 -1.92 -13.87
C ARG A 163 -16.28 -1.72 -15.36
N LYS A 164 -15.21 -0.98 -15.69
CA LYS A 164 -14.77 -0.78 -17.07
C LYS A 164 -14.30 -2.09 -17.72
N TYR A 165 -13.51 -2.89 -17.01
CA TYR A 165 -12.96 -4.15 -17.52
C TYR A 165 -13.92 -5.34 -17.38
N ASN A 166 -14.82 -5.29 -16.40
CA ASN A 166 -15.87 -6.26 -16.15
C ASN A 166 -17.19 -5.56 -15.77
N PRO A 167 -18.00 -5.13 -16.76
CA PRO A 167 -19.24 -4.38 -16.53
C PRO A 167 -20.29 -5.10 -15.67
N ASN A 168 -20.22 -6.44 -15.63
CA ASN A 168 -21.16 -7.29 -14.89
C ASN A 168 -20.66 -7.66 -13.48
N ASP A 169 -19.56 -7.06 -13.01
CA ASP A 169 -19.09 -7.26 -11.64
C ASP A 169 -20.03 -6.57 -10.64
N GLY A 170 -20.99 -7.34 -10.11
CA GLY A 170 -21.98 -6.85 -9.15
C GLY A 170 -21.36 -6.35 -7.84
N GLU A 171 -20.18 -6.84 -7.49
CA GLU A 171 -19.46 -6.44 -6.29
C GLU A 171 -18.89 -5.02 -6.43
N ALA A 172 -18.25 -4.71 -7.55
CA ALA A 172 -17.78 -3.36 -7.85
C ALA A 172 -18.94 -2.35 -7.93
N GLN A 173 -20.06 -2.73 -8.55
CA GLN A 173 -21.25 -1.88 -8.59
C GLN A 173 -21.81 -1.59 -7.19
N LYS A 174 -21.86 -2.60 -6.32
CA LYS A 174 -22.28 -2.44 -4.94
C LYS A 174 -21.30 -1.56 -4.17
N ALA A 175 -20.00 -1.80 -4.28
CA ALA A 175 -18.97 -1.04 -3.60
C ALA A 175 -19.03 0.46 -3.96
N ILE A 176 -19.20 0.81 -5.24
CA ILE A 176 -19.37 2.22 -5.67
C ILE A 176 -20.58 2.87 -5.00
N ARG A 177 -21.72 2.18 -4.94
CA ARG A 177 -22.94 2.72 -4.28
C ARG A 177 -22.73 2.90 -2.78
N ASP A 178 -22.12 1.91 -2.13
CA ASP A 178 -21.87 1.92 -0.68
C ASP A 178 -20.87 3.04 -0.32
N ILE A 179 -19.83 3.25 -1.14
CA ILE A 179 -18.87 4.33 -0.96
C ILE A 179 -19.53 5.69 -1.18
N ALA A 180 -20.37 5.84 -2.21
CA ALA A 180 -21.09 7.10 -2.47
C ALA A 180 -22.00 7.48 -1.28
N ALA A 181 -22.69 6.50 -0.69
CA ALA A 181 -23.52 6.72 0.50
C ALA A 181 -22.68 7.18 1.71
N LYS A 182 -21.53 6.51 1.97
CA LYS A 182 -20.63 6.88 3.08
C LYS A 182 -19.95 8.24 2.87
N GLY A 183 -19.55 8.54 1.64
CA GLY A 183 -18.93 9.81 1.26
C GLY A 183 -19.86 11.00 1.46
N ALA A 184 -21.15 10.86 1.10
CA ALA A 184 -22.16 11.89 1.31
C ALA A 184 -22.41 12.16 2.81
N SER A 185 -22.51 11.11 3.63
CA SER A 185 -22.67 11.27 5.09
C SER A 185 -21.45 11.94 5.73
N SER A 186 -20.24 11.55 5.33
CA SER A 186 -18.99 12.11 5.86
C SER A 186 -18.81 13.59 5.50
N GLN A 187 -19.34 14.03 4.35
CA GLN A 187 -19.33 15.44 3.96
C GLN A 187 -20.39 16.26 4.71
N MET A 188 -21.57 15.69 4.94
CA MET A 188 -22.61 16.33 5.75
C MET A 188 -22.16 16.53 7.21
N GLU A 189 -21.52 15.54 7.84
CA GLU A 189 -20.98 15.65 9.20
C GLU A 189 -19.87 16.71 9.31
N LYS A 190 -18.99 16.82 8.31
CA LYS A 190 -17.97 17.88 8.27
C LYS A 190 -18.57 19.27 8.08
N GLN A 191 -19.66 19.39 7.33
CA GLN A 191 -20.38 20.66 7.17
C GLN A 191 -21.13 21.07 8.44
N THR A 192 -21.75 20.12 9.15
CA THR A 192 -22.42 20.43 10.42
C THR A 192 -21.42 20.86 11.49
N LEU A 193 -20.26 20.21 11.60
CA LEU A 193 -19.21 20.58 12.56
C LEU A 193 -18.61 21.96 12.27
N ASN A 194 -18.33 22.27 11.00
CA ASN A 194 -17.83 23.60 10.63
C ASN A 194 -18.85 24.72 10.87
N ASN A 195 -20.15 24.43 10.76
CA ASN A 195 -21.20 25.43 11.03
C ASN A 195 -21.45 25.62 12.52
N GLU A 196 -21.21 24.60 13.37
CA GLU A 196 -21.34 24.70 14.83
C GLU A 196 -20.19 25.51 15.47
N ASP A 197 -19.00 25.49 14.88
CA ASP A 197 -17.85 26.30 15.33
C ASP A 197 -18.02 27.80 14.99
N ASP A 198 -18.81 28.15 13.96
CA ASP A 198 -19.16 29.53 13.60
C ASP A 198 -20.40 30.06 14.37
N GLU A 199 -21.16 29.19 15.04
CA GLU A 199 -22.40 29.53 15.78
C GLU A 199 -22.24 29.57 17.31
N GLN A 200 -21.07 29.93 17.87
CA GLN A 200 -21.02 30.44 19.26
C GLN A 200 -21.43 31.92 19.29
N PRO A 201 -22.65 32.30 19.72
CA PRO A 201 -23.00 33.69 19.91
C PRO A 201 -22.38 34.11 21.25
N THR A 202 -21.49 35.10 21.18
CA THR A 202 -21.00 35.91 22.29
C THR A 202 -22.15 36.46 23.16
N LYS A 203 -22.68 35.64 24.07
CA LYS A 203 -23.60 36.06 25.14
C LYS A 203 -22.81 36.67 26.30
N GLU A 204 -22.02 37.69 26.02
CA GLU A 204 -21.34 38.48 27.05
C GLU A 204 -21.34 39.98 26.72
N THR A 205 -22.51 40.59 26.46
CA THR A 205 -22.61 42.07 26.40
C THR A 205 -23.96 42.65 26.80
N LYS A 206 -24.75 41.98 27.65
CA LYS A 206 -25.94 42.58 28.28
C LYS A 206 -25.96 42.46 29.81
N LYS A 207 -24.87 42.86 30.46
CA LYS A 207 -24.85 43.24 31.90
C LYS A 207 -24.05 44.54 32.13
N LYS A 208 -24.36 45.59 31.37
CA LYS A 208 -23.98 47.00 31.70
C LYS A 208 -25.14 47.97 31.52
N LYS A 209 -26.27 47.72 32.21
CA LYS A 209 -27.26 48.74 32.56
C LYS A 209 -27.89 48.39 33.90
N LYS A 210 -27.27 48.82 35.00
CA LYS A 210 -27.86 49.16 36.32
C LYS A 210 -26.73 49.23 37.38
N LYS A 211 -25.93 50.30 37.34
CA LYS A 211 -25.16 50.85 38.48
C LYS A 211 -24.48 52.15 38.01
N LYS A 212 -25.30 53.17 37.79
CA LYS A 212 -24.93 54.61 37.74
C LYS A 212 -26.24 55.38 37.85
N LYS A 213 -26.78 55.41 39.07
CA LYS A 213 -27.78 56.34 39.61
C LYS A 213 -28.11 55.87 41.04
N SER A 214 -27.23 56.22 41.95
CA SER A 214 -27.44 56.39 43.39
C SER A 214 -26.13 56.91 43.95
#